data_AF-A0A520E255-F1
#
_entry.id   AF-A0A520E255-F1
#
_cell.length_a   1.000
_cell.length_b   1.000
_cell.length_c   1.000
_cell.angle_alpha   90.00
_cell.angle_beta   90.00
_cell.angle_gamma   90.00
#
_symmetry.space_group_name_H-M   'P 1'
#
loop_
_entity.id
_entity.type
_entity.pdbx_description
1 polymer ?
#
loop_
_entity_poly.entity_id
_entity_poly.type
_entity_poly.pdbx_seq_one_letter_code
_entity_poly.pdbx_strand_id
1 'polypeptide(L)'
;MNSQTLQSYKTYLGEKNDQIKELEVEMAKIKESSTAYSEKYKSKIEALLNSHLLDNDTWVEFKSAFIQQHSNYYQNLIQNFKDLTDSNLRMIFLLKLEMNNAEIARILGLTLEGVKKSKQRLRKKYGEQYEALFN
;
A
#
# COMPACT_ATOMS: atom_id res chain seq x y z
N MET A 1 -18.43 8.37 -17.96
CA MET A 1 -17.22 7.60 -17.62
C MET A 1 -16.28 8.53 -16.90
N ASN A 2 -16.21 8.47 -15.56
CA ASN A 2 -15.20 9.24 -14.82
C ASN A 2 -13.88 8.49 -14.97
N SER A 3 -13.08 8.89 -15.97
CA SER A 3 -11.74 8.35 -16.16
C SER A 3 -10.86 8.80 -14.99
N GLN A 4 -10.89 8.06 -13.88
CA GLN A 4 -9.97 8.32 -12.76
C GLN A 4 -8.55 8.13 -13.27
N THR A 5 -7.74 9.17 -13.15
CA THR A 5 -6.33 9.15 -13.55
C THR A 5 -5.49 8.54 -12.43
N LEU A 6 -4.29 8.04 -12.73
CA LEU A 6 -3.35 7.59 -11.69
C LEU A 6 -3.08 8.71 -10.67
N GLN A 7 -3.10 9.98 -11.10
CA GLN A 7 -2.97 11.12 -10.21
C GLN A 7 -4.15 11.23 -9.25
N SER A 8 -5.38 11.01 -9.72
CA SER A 8 -6.58 10.95 -8.86
C SER A 8 -6.46 9.85 -7.82
N TYR A 9 -5.94 8.68 -8.19
CA TYR A 9 -5.65 7.60 -7.24
C TYR A 9 -4.56 7.94 -6.24
N LYS A 10 -3.46 8.56 -6.69
CA LYS A 10 -2.39 9.02 -5.80
C LYS A 10 -2.92 10.00 -4.77
N THR A 11 -3.76 10.96 -5.19
CA THR A 11 -4.43 11.90 -4.29
C THR A 11 -5.36 11.19 -3.31
N TYR A 12 -6.25 10.31 -3.80
CA TYR A 12 -7.17 9.53 -2.97
C TYR A 12 -6.43 8.71 -1.89
N LEU A 13 -5.35 8.01 -2.27
CA LEU A 13 -4.55 7.22 -1.34
C LEU A 13 -3.84 8.11 -0.30
N GLY A 14 -3.39 9.30 -0.71
CA GLY A 14 -2.81 10.30 0.20
C GLY A 14 -3.82 10.80 1.23
N GLU A 15 -4.99 11.24 0.77
CA GLU A 15 -6.07 11.72 1.66
C GLU A 15 -6.53 10.65 2.65
N LYS A 16 -6.66 9.40 2.19
CA LYS A 16 -7.02 8.28 3.06
C LYS A 16 -5.92 7.96 4.08
N ASN A 17 -4.66 8.02 3.66
CA ASN A 17 -3.52 7.84 4.56
C ASN A 17 -3.48 8.92 5.65
N ASP A 18 -3.79 10.16 5.32
CA ASP A 18 -3.84 11.27 6.28
C ASP A 18 -5.01 11.11 7.27
N GLN A 19 -6.20 10.71 6.79
CA GLN A 19 -7.33 10.38 7.67
C GLN A 19 -6.98 9.28 8.68
N ILE A 20 -6.31 8.21 8.24
CA ILE A 20 -5.87 7.15 9.16
C ILE A 20 -4.85 7.69 10.17
N LYS A 21 -3.91 8.52 9.72
CA LYS A 21 -2.90 9.13 10.60
C LYS A 21 -3.54 10.00 11.68
N GLU A 22 -4.56 10.78 11.33
CA GLU A 22 -5.32 11.59 12.29
C GLU A 22 -6.03 10.71 13.34
N LEU A 23 -6.68 9.64 12.90
CA LEU A 23 -7.31 8.66 13.80
C LEU A 23 -6.29 7.99 14.74
N GLU A 24 -5.11 7.64 14.23
CA GLU A 24 -4.01 7.08 15.03
C GLU A 24 -3.56 8.06 16.15
N VAL A 25 -3.46 9.35 15.82
CA VAL A 25 -3.09 10.41 16.78
C VAL A 25 -4.19 10.63 17.82
N GLU A 26 -5.45 10.71 17.40
CA GLU A 26 -6.58 10.84 18.33
C GLU A 26 -6.63 9.67 19.30
N MET A 27 -6.34 8.46 18.84
CA MET A 27 -6.30 7.30 19.72
C MET A 27 -5.11 7.29 20.68
N ALA A 28 -3.95 7.77 20.26
CA ALA A 28 -2.79 7.88 21.14
C ALA A 28 -3.11 8.77 22.35
N LYS A 29 -3.90 9.84 22.15
CA LYS A 29 -4.39 10.71 23.23
C LYS A 29 -5.38 10.01 24.16
N ILE A 30 -6.25 9.15 23.64
CA ILE A 30 -7.25 8.42 24.44
C ILE A 30 -6.61 7.32 25.30
N LYS A 31 -5.49 6.71 24.87
CA LYS A 31 -4.75 5.69 25.63
C LYS A 31 -4.26 6.18 26.99
N GLU A 32 -4.13 7.49 27.20
CA GLU A 32 -3.79 8.07 28.51
C GLU A 32 -4.98 8.07 29.49
N SER A 33 -6.20 7.71 29.04
CA SER A 33 -7.43 7.73 29.83
C SER A 33 -8.14 6.36 29.87
N SER A 34 -7.84 5.56 30.90
CA SER A 34 -8.46 4.26 31.25
C SER A 34 -8.24 3.05 30.32
N THR A 35 -8.01 1.88 30.92
CA THR A 35 -7.57 0.65 30.24
C THR A 35 -8.66 -0.06 29.42
N ALA A 36 -9.92 -0.02 29.85
CA ALA A 36 -11.02 -0.71 29.16
C ALA A 36 -11.53 0.03 27.90
N TYR A 37 -11.43 1.37 27.87
CA TYR A 37 -11.76 2.16 26.67
C TYR A 37 -10.70 2.01 25.57
N SER A 38 -9.44 1.86 25.96
CA SER A 38 -8.30 1.64 25.06
C SER A 38 -8.45 0.40 24.15
N GLU A 39 -8.95 -0.73 24.65
CA GLU A 39 -9.06 -1.98 23.88
C GLU A 39 -10.17 -1.96 22.82
N LYS A 40 -11.33 -1.38 23.14
CA LYS A 40 -12.45 -1.23 22.20
C LYS A 40 -12.08 -0.34 21.01
N TYR A 41 -11.35 0.74 21.27
CA TYR A 41 -10.85 1.64 20.23
C TYR A 41 -9.73 1.01 19.40
N LYS A 42 -8.80 0.29 20.05
CA LYS A 42 -7.78 -0.52 19.38
C LYS A 42 -8.42 -1.49 18.36
N SER A 43 -9.45 -2.23 18.76
CA SER A 43 -10.17 -3.13 17.85
C SER A 43 -10.86 -2.39 16.69
N LYS A 44 -11.37 -1.18 16.92
CA LYS A 44 -12.01 -0.36 15.88
C LYS A 44 -11.01 0.18 14.87
N ILE A 45 -9.82 0.58 15.31
CA ILE A 45 -8.73 0.93 14.40
C ILE A 45 -8.17 -0.30 13.70
N GLU A 46 -8.02 -1.43 14.37
CA GLU A 46 -7.64 -2.66 13.70
C GLU A 46 -8.68 -3.01 12.63
N ALA A 47 -9.98 -2.85 12.88
CA ALA A 47 -11.01 -3.03 11.86
C ALA A 47 -10.91 -2.03 10.69
N LEU A 48 -10.60 -0.75 10.96
CA LEU A 48 -10.40 0.27 9.92
C LEU A 48 -9.09 0.10 9.14
N LEU A 49 -8.03 -0.36 9.78
CA LEU A 49 -6.77 -0.72 9.13
C LEU A 49 -6.91 -2.01 8.32
N ASN A 50 -7.73 -2.95 8.81
CA ASN A 50 -8.07 -4.18 8.10
C ASN A 50 -9.07 -3.94 6.96
N SER A 51 -9.80 -2.81 6.94
CA SER A 51 -10.47 -2.35 5.73
C SER A 51 -9.42 -1.78 4.80
N HIS A 52 -8.83 -2.65 3.98
CA HIS A 52 -7.79 -2.28 3.02
C HIS A 52 -8.25 -1.10 2.15
N LEU A 53 -7.49 0.00 2.14
CA LEU A 53 -7.76 1.14 1.24
C LEU A 53 -7.64 0.75 -0.23
N LEU A 54 -6.81 -0.26 -0.50
CA LEU A 54 -6.62 -0.88 -1.78
C LEU A 54 -7.21 -2.31 -1.75
N ASP A 55 -8.53 -2.39 -1.60
CA ASP A 55 -9.25 -3.66 -1.77
C ASP A 55 -9.13 -4.19 -3.22
N ASN A 56 -9.73 -5.34 -3.50
CA ASN A 56 -9.57 -5.97 -4.81
C ASN A 56 -10.13 -5.11 -5.94
N ASP A 57 -11.27 -4.45 -5.74
CA ASP A 57 -11.91 -3.65 -6.79
C ASP A 57 -11.11 -2.37 -7.05
N THR A 58 -10.74 -1.65 -5.99
CA THR A 58 -9.87 -0.45 -6.07
C THR A 58 -8.51 -0.79 -6.69
N TRP A 59 -7.96 -1.97 -6.38
CA TRP A 59 -6.72 -2.44 -6.97
C TRP A 59 -6.81 -2.65 -8.48
N VAL A 60 -7.90 -3.25 -8.98
CA VAL A 60 -8.07 -3.49 -10.43
C VAL A 60 -8.06 -2.17 -11.18
N GLU A 61 -8.82 -1.18 -10.69
CA GLU A 61 -8.89 0.14 -11.31
C GLU A 61 -7.57 0.90 -11.22
N PHE A 62 -6.93 0.91 -10.03
CA PHE A 62 -5.60 1.50 -9.83
C PHE A 62 -4.55 0.87 -10.76
N LYS A 63 -4.52 -0.46 -10.83
CA LYS A 63 -3.57 -1.21 -11.68
C LYS A 63 -3.78 -0.85 -13.14
N SER A 64 -5.02 -0.76 -13.60
CA SER A 64 -5.34 -0.35 -14.97
C SER A 64 -4.83 1.07 -15.27
N ALA A 65 -5.11 2.03 -14.39
CA ALA A 65 -4.63 3.41 -14.53
C ALA A 65 -3.10 3.50 -14.50
N PHE A 66 -2.44 2.75 -13.61
CA PHE A 66 -0.99 2.68 -13.53
C PHE A 66 -0.38 2.12 -14.83
N ILE A 67 -0.91 1.01 -15.34
CA ILE A 67 -0.42 0.39 -16.58
C ILE A 67 -0.63 1.31 -17.78
N GLN A 68 -1.75 2.03 -17.82
CA GLN A 68 -2.01 2.98 -18.91
C GLN A 68 -0.95 4.08 -18.96
N GLN A 69 -0.53 4.61 -17.81
CA GLN A 69 0.50 5.66 -17.74
C GLN A 69 1.93 5.12 -17.83
N HIS A 70 2.19 3.92 -17.30
CA HIS A 70 3.51 3.30 -17.20
C HIS A 70 3.60 2.01 -18.01
N SER A 71 3.05 2.01 -19.23
CA SER A 71 2.90 0.82 -20.07
C SER A 71 4.24 0.13 -20.37
N ASN A 72 5.25 0.89 -20.81
CA ASN A 72 6.58 0.36 -21.09
C ASN A 72 7.24 -0.27 -19.86
N TYR A 73 7.13 0.40 -18.71
CA TYR A 73 7.64 -0.13 -17.44
C TYR A 73 6.93 -1.43 -17.05
N TYR A 74 5.60 -1.47 -17.15
CA TYR A 74 4.84 -2.69 -16.86
C TYR A 74 5.21 -3.84 -17.80
N GLN A 75 5.37 -3.57 -19.10
CA GLN A 75 5.80 -4.57 -20.08
C GLN A 75 7.19 -5.13 -19.74
N ASN A 76 8.16 -4.26 -19.43
CA ASN A 76 9.49 -4.69 -18.99
C ASN A 76 9.40 -5.53 -17.72
N LEU A 77 8.55 -5.13 -16.77
CA LEU A 77 8.37 -5.81 -15.50
C LEU A 77 7.84 -7.25 -15.71
N ILE A 78 6.78 -7.44 -16.48
CA ILE A 78 6.21 -8.78 -16.71
C ILE A 78 7.05 -9.66 -17.64
N GLN A 79 7.82 -9.07 -18.56
CA GLN A 79 8.70 -9.82 -19.46
C GLN A 79 9.92 -10.39 -18.72
N ASN A 80 10.54 -9.57 -17.86
CA ASN A 80 11.74 -9.94 -17.12
C ASN A 80 11.44 -10.69 -15.81
N PHE A 81 10.25 -10.51 -15.24
CA PHE A 81 9.87 -11.07 -13.94
C PHE A 81 8.53 -11.82 -13.99
N LYS A 82 8.53 -12.98 -14.65
CA LYS A 82 7.31 -13.77 -14.95
C LYS A 82 6.55 -14.29 -13.71
N ASP A 83 7.21 -14.40 -12.57
CA ASP A 83 6.62 -14.95 -11.34
C ASP A 83 6.06 -13.88 -10.39
N LEU A 84 5.79 -12.66 -10.89
CA LEU A 84 5.23 -11.59 -10.07
C LEU A 84 3.77 -11.87 -9.74
N THR A 85 3.49 -12.07 -8.45
CA THR A 85 2.12 -12.14 -7.94
C THR A 85 1.51 -10.74 -7.87
N ASP A 86 0.19 -10.65 -7.80
CA ASP A 86 -0.51 -9.39 -7.61
C ASP A 86 -0.11 -8.68 -6.30
N SER A 87 0.22 -9.43 -5.24
CA SER A 87 0.78 -8.86 -4.01
C SER A 87 2.17 -8.26 -4.22
N ASN A 88 2.97 -8.83 -5.13
CA ASN A 88 4.25 -8.23 -5.51
C ASN A 88 4.02 -6.94 -6.31
N LEU A 89 3.11 -6.96 -7.29
CA LEU A 89 2.78 -5.79 -8.10
C LEU A 89 2.26 -4.63 -7.25
N ARG A 90 1.35 -4.89 -6.29
CA ARG A 90 0.88 -3.88 -5.33
C ARG A 90 2.04 -3.18 -4.63
N MET A 91 2.95 -3.95 -4.03
CA MET A 91 4.13 -3.40 -3.35
C MET A 91 5.03 -2.60 -4.30
N ILE A 92 5.33 -3.15 -5.48
CA ILE A 92 6.23 -2.52 -6.45
C ILE A 92 5.65 -1.20 -6.97
N PHE A 93 4.35 -1.18 -7.29
CA PHE A 93 3.69 0.02 -7.83
C PHE A 93 3.63 1.13 -6.78
N LEU A 94 3.27 0.80 -5.54
CA LEU A 94 3.25 1.80 -4.45
C LEU A 94 4.66 2.35 -4.16
N LEU A 95 5.69 1.50 -4.21
CA LEU A 95 7.10 1.94 -4.11
C LEU A 95 7.51 2.83 -5.29
N LYS A 96 7.09 2.51 -6.52
CA LYS A 96 7.35 3.32 -7.73
C LYS A 96 6.64 4.67 -7.68
N LEU A 97 5.54 4.78 -6.94
CA LEU A 97 4.87 6.05 -6.61
C LEU A 97 5.52 6.82 -5.46
N GLU A 98 6.68 6.37 -4.99
CA GLU A 98 7.50 6.96 -3.92
C GLU A 98 6.84 6.92 -2.53
N MET A 99 5.90 6.00 -2.33
CA MET A 99 5.29 5.81 -1.01
C MET A 99 6.28 5.18 -0.02
N ASN A 100 6.30 5.71 1.19
CA ASN A 100 7.13 5.19 2.26
C ASN A 100 6.50 3.94 2.91
N ASN A 101 7.29 3.22 3.72
CA ASN A 101 6.83 1.96 4.29
C ASN A 101 5.61 2.10 5.22
N ALA A 102 5.41 3.25 5.86
CA ALA A 102 4.26 3.48 6.74
C ALA A 102 2.98 3.74 5.92
N GLU A 103 3.08 4.49 4.82
CA GLU A 103 1.99 4.69 3.87
C GLU A 103 1.55 3.37 3.24
N ILE A 104 2.52 2.58 2.77
CA ILE A 104 2.26 1.25 2.20
C ILE A 104 1.60 0.34 3.23
N ALA A 105 2.06 0.38 4.48
CA ALA A 105 1.49 -0.41 5.56
C ALA A 105 0.00 -0.07 5.76
N ARG A 106 -0.35 1.22 5.85
CA ARG A 106 -1.75 1.66 6.00
C ARG A 106 -2.61 1.34 4.78
N ILE A 107 -2.09 1.59 3.57
CA ILE A 107 -2.83 1.35 2.31
C ILE A 107 -3.16 -0.13 2.13
N LEU A 108 -2.22 -1.02 2.46
CA LEU A 108 -2.37 -2.46 2.31
C LEU A 108 -2.91 -3.16 3.56
N GLY A 109 -3.25 -2.44 4.64
CA GLY A 109 -3.63 -3.03 5.93
C GLY A 109 -2.58 -3.98 6.51
N LEU A 110 -1.29 -3.71 6.25
CA LEU A 110 -0.17 -4.47 6.77
C LEU A 110 0.48 -3.75 7.95
N THR A 111 1.24 -4.48 8.76
CA THR A 111 2.15 -3.84 9.71
C THR A 111 3.39 -3.29 9.00
N LEU A 112 4.04 -2.28 9.58
CA LEU A 112 5.32 -1.76 9.07
C LEU A 112 6.36 -2.88 8.91
N GLU A 113 6.38 -3.83 9.86
CA GLU A 113 7.23 -5.02 9.81
C GLU A 113 6.82 -5.97 8.68
N GLY A 114 5.51 -6.13 8.42
CA GLY A 114 4.98 -6.86 7.28
C GLY A 114 5.46 -6.30 5.95
N VAL A 115 5.47 -4.97 5.80
CA VAL A 115 6.02 -4.28 4.61
C VAL A 115 7.51 -4.55 4.46
N LYS A 116 8.30 -4.40 5.53
CA LYS A 116 9.74 -4.69 5.52
C LYS A 116 10.03 -6.14 5.11
N LYS A 117 9.32 -7.11 5.69
CA LYS A 117 9.42 -8.53 5.33
C LYS A 117 9.03 -8.77 3.88
N SER A 118 8.01 -8.09 3.37
CA SER A 118 7.62 -8.17 1.95
C SER A 118 8.73 -7.69 1.02
N LYS A 119 9.35 -6.54 1.31
CA LYS A 119 10.51 -6.04 0.57
C LYS A 119 11.70 -6.99 0.67
N GLN A 120 11.96 -7.55 1.84
CA GLN A 120 13.03 -8.54 2.03
C GLN A 120 12.77 -9.82 1.20
N ARG A 121 11.52 -10.30 1.13
CA ARG A 121 11.16 -11.43 0.26
C ARG A 121 11.38 -11.12 -1.21
N LEU A 122 10.99 -9.93 -1.69
CA LEU A 122 11.27 -9.48 -3.06
C LEU A 122 12.77 -9.45 -3.32
N ARG A 123 13.56 -8.85 -2.41
CA ARG A 123 15.01 -8.78 -2.54
C ARG A 123 15.66 -10.17 -2.55
N LYS A 124 15.21 -11.08 -1.69
CA LYS A 124 15.72 -12.47 -1.66
C LYS A 124 15.34 -13.24 -2.92
N LYS A 125 14.14 -13.01 -3.47
CA LYS A 125 13.64 -13.68 -4.67
C LYS A 125 14.43 -13.26 -5.92
N TYR A 126 14.71 -11.97 -6.07
CA TYR A 126 15.30 -11.43 -7.29
C TYR A 126 16.81 -11.14 -7.19
N GLY A 127 17.39 -11.19 -5.99
CA GLY A 127 18.83 -11.04 -5.77
C GLY A 127 19.37 -9.75 -6.40
N GLU A 128 20.34 -9.90 -7.30
CA GLU A 128 20.96 -8.80 -8.05
C GLU A 128 19.97 -8.09 -9.00
N GLN A 129 18.92 -8.78 -9.44
CA GLN A 129 17.89 -8.21 -10.30
C GLN A 129 16.84 -7.40 -9.52
N TYR A 130 16.92 -7.32 -8.19
CA TYR A 130 15.94 -6.59 -7.37
C TYR A 130 15.85 -5.11 -7.76
N GLU A 131 16.97 -4.43 -7.99
CA GLU A 131 16.96 -3.01 -8.37
C GLU A 131 16.34 -2.82 -9.76
N ALA A 132 16.45 -3.81 -10.65
CA ALA A 132 15.83 -3.78 -11.97
C ALA A 132 14.29 -3.84 -11.93
N LEU A 133 13.66 -4.16 -10.78
CA LEU A 133 12.22 -4.01 -10.60
C LEU A 133 11.76 -2.54 -10.66
N PHE A 134 12.66 -1.58 -10.41
CA PHE A 134 12.33 -0.17 -10.28
C PHE A 134 12.89 0.70 -11.42
N ASN A 135 13.63 0.10 -12.36
CA ASN A 135 14.20 0.78 -13.53
C ASN A 135 13.18 0.93 -14.67
#